data_AF-A0A392MPP2-F1
#
_entry.id   AF-A0A392MPP2-F1
#
_cell.length_a   1.000
_cell.length_b   1.000
_cell.length_c   1.000
_cell.angle_alpha   90.00
_cell.angle_beta   90.00
_cell.angle_gamma   90.00
#
_symmetry.space_group_name_H-M   'P 1'
#
loop_
_entity.id
_entity.type
_entity.pdbx_description
1 polymer ?
#
loop_
_entity_poly.entity_id
_entity_poly.type
_entity_poly.pdbx_seq_one_letter_code
_entity_poly.pdbx_strand_id
1 'polypeptide(L)'
;LGMKDSWGPLKALAAASIINGIGDIILCRYYSYGIAGAAWATLASQVVAAYMMSQTLIEKGYNAFAFSIPSGKEFLSILGLSAPVFVTFTLKVAFYSLLIYFATSMSTHKMAAHQVILQIYNLCTICGEPLSQTAQSFMPEFMYGVNRSLAKVSDTHSVISKDLSSNLIYTVSVLEFSFVLS
;
A
#
# COMPACT_ATOMS: atom_id res chain seq x y z
N LEU A 1 2.43 -11.19 2.91
CA LEU A 1 2.64 -12.11 1.76
C LEU A 1 3.85 -13.04 1.96
N GLY A 2 5.05 -12.51 2.23
CA GLY A 2 6.28 -13.33 2.34
C GLY A 2 6.30 -14.44 3.40
N MET A 3 5.51 -14.32 4.48
CA MET A 3 5.36 -15.37 5.50
C MET A 3 4.01 -16.11 5.43
N LYS A 4 3.16 -15.81 4.44
CA LYS A 4 1.76 -16.29 4.32
C LYS A 4 0.87 -16.13 5.57
N ASP A 5 1.31 -15.34 6.55
CA ASP A 5 0.48 -14.95 7.69
C ASP A 5 -0.17 -13.59 7.42
N SER A 6 -1.50 -13.60 7.38
CA SER A 6 -2.35 -12.43 7.20
C SER A 6 -2.90 -11.88 8.52
N TRP A 7 -2.88 -12.67 9.59
CA TRP A 7 -3.59 -12.35 10.84
C TRP A 7 -2.84 -11.35 11.71
N GLY A 8 -1.51 -11.47 11.84
CA GLY A 8 -0.70 -10.51 12.58
C GLY A 8 -0.82 -9.08 12.02
N PRO A 9 -0.56 -8.87 10.71
CA PRO A 9 -0.74 -7.57 10.07
C PRO A 9 -2.18 -7.04 10.15
N LEU A 10 -3.20 -7.91 10.03
CA LEU A 10 -4.60 -7.51 10.12
C LEU A 10 -4.97 -7.00 11.52
N LYS A 11 -4.53 -7.68 12.58
CA LYS A 11 -4.75 -7.25 13.97
C LYS A 11 -4.07 -5.90 14.25
N ALA A 12 -2.83 -5.73 13.78
CA ALA A 12 -2.10 -4.47 13.92
C ALA A 12 -2.82 -3.32 13.21
N LEU A 13 -3.30 -3.55 11.98
CA LEU A 13 -4.07 -2.58 11.22
C LEU A 13 -5.37 -2.19 11.94
N ALA A 14 -6.14 -3.17 12.41
CA ALA A 14 -7.40 -2.92 13.11
C ALA A 14 -7.19 -2.09 14.39
N ALA A 15 -6.18 -2.43 15.19
CA ALA A 15 -5.83 -1.65 16.38
C ALA A 15 -5.41 -0.22 16.02
N ALA A 16 -4.57 -0.05 14.99
CA ALA A 16 -4.13 1.26 14.54
C ALA A 16 -5.30 2.14 14.07
N SER A 17 -6.24 1.58 13.30
CA SER A 17 -7.44 2.29 12.83
C SER A 17 -8.35 2.74 13.98
N ILE A 18 -8.55 1.88 14.99
CA ILE A 18 -9.35 2.22 16.19
C ILE A 18 -8.69 3.38 16.95
N ILE A 19 -7.38 3.28 17.21
CA ILE A 19 -6.62 4.32 17.89
C ILE A 19 -6.64 5.62 17.10
N ASN A 20 -6.57 5.54 15.77
CA ASN A 20 -6.56 6.71 14.88
C ASN A 20 -7.90 7.46 14.98
N GLY A 21 -9.01 6.74 14.82
CA GLY A 21 -10.35 7.34 14.90
C GLY A 21 -10.69 7.90 16.28
N ILE A 22 -10.32 7.20 17.36
CA ILE A 22 -10.52 7.72 18.72
C ILE A 22 -9.62 8.95 18.96
N GLY A 23 -8.36 8.88 18.52
CA GLY A 23 -7.40 9.97 18.60
C GLY A 23 -7.88 11.22 17.89
N ASP A 24 -8.42 11.08 16.68
CA ASP A 24 -9.01 12.18 15.92
C ASP A 24 -10.18 12.83 16.66
N ILE A 25 -11.09 12.04 17.25
CA ILE A 25 -12.20 12.59 18.03
C ILE A 25 -11.67 13.37 19.24
N ILE A 26 -10.74 12.81 20.01
CA ILE A 26 -10.24 13.45 21.22
C ILE A 26 -9.41 14.71 20.87
N LEU A 27 -8.41 14.59 20.00
CA LEU A 27 -7.46 15.67 19.72
C LEU A 27 -8.08 16.76 18.83
N CYS A 28 -8.90 16.39 17.84
CA CYS A 28 -9.48 17.37 16.93
C CYS A 28 -10.75 18.00 17.50
N ARG A 29 -11.62 17.24 18.19
CA ARG A 29 -12.90 17.76 18.68
C ARG A 29 -12.85 18.26 20.12
N TYR A 30 -12.17 17.57 21.03
CA TYR A 30 -12.13 17.96 22.44
C TYR A 30 -11.03 18.99 22.74
N TYR A 31 -9.82 18.75 22.23
CA TYR A 31 -8.68 19.66 22.40
C TYR A 31 -8.56 20.74 21.31
N SER A 32 -9.43 20.70 20.29
CA SER A 32 -9.47 21.68 19.18
C SER A 32 -8.14 21.88 18.43
N TYR A 33 -7.26 20.88 18.42
CA TYR A 33 -5.99 20.95 17.67
C TYR A 33 -6.15 20.81 16.15
N GLY A 34 -7.36 20.46 15.68
CA GLY A 34 -7.68 20.35 14.25
C GLY A 34 -6.69 19.44 13.51
N ILE A 35 -6.08 19.95 12.45
CA ILE A 35 -5.17 19.18 11.58
C ILE A 35 -3.93 18.66 12.33
N ALA A 36 -3.40 19.42 13.28
CA ALA A 36 -2.27 18.98 14.10
C ALA A 36 -2.67 17.79 15.00
N GLY A 37 -3.90 17.80 15.51
CA GLY A 37 -4.47 16.69 16.28
C GLY A 37 -4.54 15.40 15.45
N ALA A 38 -5.02 15.50 14.21
CA ALA A 38 -5.13 14.36 13.29
C ALA A 38 -3.75 13.77 12.92
N ALA A 39 -2.74 14.64 12.77
CA ALA A 39 -1.37 14.20 12.54
C ALA A 39 -0.81 13.41 13.73
N TRP A 40 -1.02 13.89 14.96
CA TRP A 40 -0.57 13.18 16.18
C TRP A 40 -1.31 11.86 16.40
N ALA A 41 -2.63 11.83 16.16
CA ALA A 41 -3.41 10.59 16.21
C ALA A 41 -2.87 9.54 15.22
N THR A 42 -2.56 9.98 14.01
CA THR A 42 -1.97 9.12 12.97
C THR A 42 -0.60 8.59 13.34
N LEU A 43 0.27 9.45 13.87
CA LEU A 43 1.60 9.04 14.31
C LEU A 43 1.50 8.01 15.45
N ALA A 44 0.66 8.24 16.45
CA ALA A 44 0.46 7.33 17.57
C ALA A 44 -0.03 5.95 17.10
N SER A 45 -1.01 5.92 16.18
CA SER A 45 -1.51 4.67 15.58
C SER A 45 -0.44 3.90 14.83
N GLN A 46 0.41 4.58 14.06
CA GLN A 46 1.49 3.92 13.32
C GLN A 46 2.56 3.34 14.25
N VAL A 47 2.88 4.03 15.35
CA VAL A 47 3.80 3.52 16.38
C VAL A 47 3.25 2.24 17.02
N VAL A 48 1.96 2.21 17.34
CA VAL A 48 1.31 1.01 17.90
C VAL A 48 1.28 -0.13 16.87
N ALA A 49 0.96 0.16 15.61
CA ALA A 49 0.98 -0.83 14.54
C ALA A 49 2.38 -1.45 14.38
N ALA A 50 3.42 -0.61 14.38
CA ALA A 50 4.80 -1.05 14.28
C ALA A 50 5.19 -1.96 15.45
N TYR A 51 4.83 -1.58 16.68
CA TYR A 51 5.08 -2.40 17.87
C TYR A 51 4.37 -3.77 17.79
N MET A 52 3.10 -3.81 17.41
CA MET A 52 2.34 -5.06 17.26
C MET A 52 2.93 -5.96 16.18
N MET A 53 3.40 -5.39 15.07
CA MET A 53 4.10 -6.14 14.03
C MET A 53 5.44 -6.69 14.53
N SER A 54 6.23 -5.89 15.25
CA SER A 54 7.48 -6.34 15.88
C SER A 54 7.23 -7.50 16.85
N GLN A 55 6.19 -7.42 17.67
CA GLN A 55 5.82 -8.51 18.59
C GLN A 55 5.41 -9.78 17.83
N THR A 56 4.62 -9.64 16.77
CA THR A 56 4.27 -10.77 15.89
C THR A 56 5.51 -11.45 15.29
N LEU A 57 6.56 -10.69 14.96
CA LEU A 57 7.83 -11.25 14.50
C LEU A 57 8.57 -12.01 15.60
N ILE A 58 8.62 -11.45 16.81
CA ILE A 58 9.27 -12.06 17.98
C ILE A 58 8.58 -13.38 18.36
N GLU A 59 7.25 -13.41 18.40
CA GLU A 59 6.46 -14.62 18.68
C GLU A 59 6.73 -15.75 17.66
N LYS A 60 7.12 -15.40 16.44
CA LYS A 60 7.51 -16.36 15.40
C LYS A 60 8.98 -16.75 15.43
N GLY A 61 9.72 -16.35 16.46
CA GLY A 61 11.13 -16.67 16.63
C GLY A 61 12.10 -15.80 15.82
N TYR A 62 11.62 -14.70 15.23
CA TYR A 62 12.49 -13.75 14.53
C TYR A 62 12.96 -12.66 15.50
N ASN A 63 14.21 -12.24 15.34
CA ASN A 63 14.72 -11.10 16.10
C ASN A 63 14.26 -9.79 15.42
N ALA A 64 13.11 -9.26 15.83
CA ALA A 64 12.48 -8.10 15.18
C ALA A 64 13.34 -6.82 15.19
N PHE A 65 14.35 -6.75 16.07
CA PHE A 65 15.27 -5.61 16.21
C PHE A 65 16.70 -5.94 15.80
N ALA A 66 16.95 -7.11 15.18
CA ALA A 66 18.25 -7.42 14.60
C ALA A 66 18.49 -6.56 13.35
N PHE A 67 19.07 -5.38 13.56
CA PHE A 67 19.49 -4.49 12.50
C PHE A 67 20.76 -5.05 11.83
N SER A 68 20.58 -5.86 10.79
CA SER A 68 21.67 -6.35 9.95
C SER A 68 21.82 -5.45 8.73
N ILE A 69 22.95 -4.74 8.64
CA ILE A 69 23.25 -3.91 7.48
C ILE A 69 23.53 -4.85 6.29
N PRO A 70 22.76 -4.77 5.19
CA PRO A 70 22.96 -5.63 4.04
C PRO A 70 24.31 -5.33 3.35
N SER A 71 24.94 -6.37 2.81
CA SER A 71 26.12 -6.22 1.96
C SER A 71 25.80 -5.42 0.70
N GLY A 72 26.77 -4.71 0.11
CA GLY A 72 26.53 -3.88 -1.08
C GLY A 72 25.89 -4.63 -2.26
N LYS A 73 26.16 -5.93 -2.41
CA LYS A 73 25.51 -6.78 -3.42
C LYS A 73 24.04 -7.08 -3.08
N GLU A 74 23.74 -7.35 -1.81
CA GLU A 74 22.38 -7.59 -1.33
C GLU A 74 21.54 -6.32 -1.42
N PHE A 75 22.13 -5.17 -1.10
CA PHE A 75 21.50 -3.87 -1.28
C PHE A 75 21.15 -3.60 -2.74
N LEU A 76 22.06 -3.89 -3.69
CA LEU A 76 21.77 -3.78 -5.12
C LEU A 76 20.68 -4.76 -5.57
N SER A 77 20.60 -5.97 -5.01
CA SER A 77 19.49 -6.89 -5.27
C SER A 77 18.16 -6.38 -4.72
N ILE A 78 18.14 -5.83 -3.50
CA ILE A 78 16.95 -5.19 -2.92
C ILE A 78 16.51 -4.00 -3.76
N LEU A 79 17.45 -3.17 -4.20
CA LEU A 79 17.17 -2.05 -5.11
C LEU A 79 16.67 -2.55 -6.48
N GLY A 80 17.28 -3.57 -7.07
CA GLY A 80 16.81 -4.13 -8.35
C GLY A 80 15.38 -4.66 -8.28
N LEU A 81 14.97 -5.20 -7.12
CA LEU A 81 13.61 -5.67 -6.88
C LEU A 81 12.63 -4.54 -6.55
N SER A 82 13.07 -3.52 -5.81
CA SER A 82 12.20 -2.45 -5.28
C SER A 82 12.11 -1.24 -6.21
N ALA A 83 13.15 -0.95 -6.98
CA ALA A 83 13.21 0.23 -7.85
C ALA A 83 12.12 0.26 -8.93
N PRO A 84 11.80 -0.85 -9.63
CA PRO A 84 10.70 -0.84 -10.60
C PRO A 84 9.37 -0.45 -9.96
N VAL A 85 9.07 -1.04 -8.79
CA VAL A 85 7.86 -0.76 -8.02
C VAL A 85 7.83 0.70 -7.58
N PHE A 86 8.94 1.20 -7.03
CA PHE A 86 9.07 2.58 -6.57
C PHE A 86 8.86 3.60 -7.70
N VAL A 87 9.48 3.38 -8.87
CA VAL A 87 9.31 4.25 -10.04
C VAL A 87 7.86 4.27 -10.50
N THR A 88 7.21 3.10 -10.57
CA THR A 88 5.79 3.01 -10.96
C THR A 88 4.89 3.75 -9.98
N PHE A 89 5.06 3.57 -8.67
CA PHE A 89 4.26 4.29 -7.67
C PHE A 89 4.48 5.80 -7.71
N THR A 90 5.73 6.23 -7.86
CA THR A 90 6.09 7.66 -7.93
C THR A 90 5.44 8.30 -9.17
N LEU A 91 5.56 7.66 -10.33
CA LEU A 91 4.98 8.17 -11.57
C LEU A 91 3.45 8.19 -11.49
N LYS A 92 2.83 7.17 -10.89
CA LYS A 92 1.38 7.12 -10.68
C LYS A 92 0.90 8.29 -9.83
N VAL A 93 1.53 8.55 -8.69
CA VAL A 93 1.16 9.67 -7.80
C VAL A 93 1.36 11.02 -8.49
N ALA A 94 2.47 11.19 -9.21
CA ALA A 94 2.74 12.43 -9.95
C ALA A 94 1.68 12.69 -11.04
N PHE A 95 1.31 11.66 -11.79
CA PHE A 95 0.29 11.75 -12.83
C PHE A 95 -1.09 12.09 -12.25
N TYR A 96 -1.54 11.42 -11.19
CA TYR A 96 -2.80 11.77 -10.53
C TYR A 96 -2.81 13.18 -9.94
N SER A 97 -1.68 13.63 -9.39
CA SER A 97 -1.56 14.99 -8.88
C SER A 97 -1.74 16.02 -9.99
N LEU A 98 -1.20 15.74 -11.18
CA LEU A 98 -1.37 16.59 -12.36
C LEU A 98 -2.83 16.60 -12.85
N LEU A 99 -3.49 15.44 -12.90
CA LEU A 99 -4.92 15.34 -13.25
C LEU A 99 -5.80 16.13 -12.28
N ILE A 100 -5.58 15.97 -10.97
CA ILE A 100 -6.32 16.69 -9.93
C ILE A 100 -6.05 18.19 -10.03
N TYR A 101 -4.82 18.59 -10.33
CA TYR A 101 -4.48 20.00 -10.57
C TYR A 101 -5.31 20.60 -11.71
N PHE A 102 -5.43 19.90 -12.85
CA PHE A 102 -6.30 20.33 -13.94
C PHE A 102 -7.79 20.29 -13.56
N ALA A 103 -8.25 19.24 -12.88
CA ALA A 103 -9.63 19.11 -12.40
C ALA A 103 -10.01 20.24 -11.42
N THR A 104 -9.05 20.74 -10.64
CA THR A 104 -9.27 21.82 -9.68
C THR A 104 -9.51 23.17 -10.37
N SER A 105 -9.09 23.32 -11.63
CA SER A 105 -9.41 24.51 -12.43
C SER A 105 -10.85 24.51 -12.99
N MET A 106 -11.60 23.42 -12.84
CA MET A 106 -13.02 23.31 -13.18
C MET A 106 -13.91 23.87 -12.06
N SER A 107 -15.17 24.22 -12.40
CA SER A 107 -16.12 24.80 -11.43
C SER A 107 -16.35 23.89 -10.21
N THR A 108 -16.61 24.53 -9.06
CA THR A 108 -16.73 23.90 -7.73
C THR A 108 -17.73 22.74 -7.67
N HIS A 109 -18.86 22.85 -8.36
CA HIS A 109 -19.88 21.80 -8.41
C HIS A 109 -19.40 20.51 -9.10
N LYS A 110 -18.63 20.64 -10.20
CA LYS A 110 -18.07 19.49 -10.91
C LYS A 110 -16.99 18.80 -10.08
N MET A 111 -16.16 19.58 -9.39
CA MET A 111 -15.10 19.07 -8.53
C MET A 111 -15.65 18.32 -7.31
N ALA A 112 -16.74 18.80 -6.70
CA ALA A 112 -17.39 18.12 -5.59
C ALA A 112 -17.97 16.75 -6.02
N ALA A 113 -18.64 16.69 -7.17
CA ALA A 113 -19.16 15.44 -7.72
C ALA A 113 -18.01 14.45 -8.04
N HIS A 114 -16.93 14.95 -8.64
CA HIS A 114 -15.75 14.17 -8.94
C HIS A 114 -15.11 13.54 -7.68
N GLN A 115 -14.98 14.32 -6.60
CA GLN A 115 -14.46 13.81 -5.32
C GLN A 115 -15.31 12.67 -4.76
N VAL A 116 -16.64 12.77 -4.80
CA VAL A 116 -17.53 11.72 -4.30
C VAL A 116 -17.40 10.43 -5.13
N ILE A 117 -17.40 10.54 -6.46
CA ILE A 117 -17.27 9.39 -7.37
C ILE A 117 -15.93 8.68 -7.15
N LEU A 118 -14.83 9.43 -6.96
CA LEU A 118 -13.51 8.85 -6.66
C LEU A 118 -13.52 8.04 -5.36
N GLN A 119 -14.20 8.52 -4.30
CA GLN A 119 -14.25 7.76 -3.04
C GLN A 119 -15.07 6.47 -3.17
N ILE A 120 -16.18 6.51 -3.92
CA ILE A 120 -16.99 5.32 -4.20
C ILE A 120 -16.19 4.32 -5.03
N TYR A 121 -15.47 4.78 -6.05
CA TYR A 121 -14.60 3.94 -6.84
C TYR A 121 -13.49 3.29 -6.00
N ASN A 122 -12.82 4.08 -5.14
CA ASN A 122 -11.79 3.58 -4.24
C ASN A 122 -12.33 2.52 -3.27
N LEU A 123 -13.57 2.67 -2.80
CA LEU A 123 -14.22 1.66 -1.97
C LEU A 123 -14.40 0.34 -2.74
N CYS A 124 -14.78 0.39 -4.02
CA CYS A 124 -14.92 -0.80 -4.86
C CYS A 124 -13.59 -1.49 -5.17
N THR A 125 -12.51 -0.72 -5.34
CA THR A 125 -11.19 -1.28 -5.67
C THR A 125 -10.48 -1.94 -4.49
N ILE A 126 -10.88 -1.63 -3.24
CA ILE A 126 -10.36 -2.29 -2.03
C ILE A 126 -10.49 -3.81 -2.07
N CYS A 127 -11.47 -4.38 -2.77
CA CYS A 127 -11.62 -5.83 -2.87
C CYS A 127 -10.64 -6.49 -3.88
N GLY A 128 -10.21 -5.76 -4.91
CA GLY A 128 -9.38 -6.29 -5.99
C GLY A 128 -7.91 -6.41 -5.62
N GLU A 129 -7.38 -5.42 -4.90
CA GLU A 129 -5.97 -5.35 -4.54
C GLU A 129 -5.52 -6.49 -3.60
N PRO A 130 -6.23 -6.81 -2.50
CA PRO A 130 -5.92 -7.96 -1.66
C PRO A 130 -6.01 -9.27 -2.42
N LEU A 131 -6.99 -9.42 -3.33
CA LEU A 131 -7.15 -10.62 -4.14
C LEU A 131 -5.95 -10.82 -5.09
N SER A 132 -5.53 -9.76 -5.77
CA SER A 132 -4.35 -9.77 -6.64
C SER A 132 -3.07 -10.08 -5.84
N GLN A 133 -2.92 -9.45 -4.67
CA GLN A 133 -1.80 -9.71 -3.77
C GLN A 133 -1.78 -11.16 -3.28
N THR A 134 -2.93 -11.71 -2.88
CA THR A 134 -3.07 -13.13 -2.51
C THR A 134 -2.65 -14.04 -3.67
N ALA A 135 -3.16 -13.79 -4.88
CA ALA A 135 -2.78 -14.56 -6.07
C ALA A 135 -1.26 -14.51 -6.33
N GLN A 136 -0.66 -13.32 -6.22
CA GLN A 136 0.80 -13.14 -6.39
C GLN A 136 1.63 -13.88 -5.33
N SER A 137 1.11 -14.11 -4.12
CA SER A 137 1.82 -14.93 -3.12
C SER A 137 1.78 -16.44 -3.38
N PHE A 138 0.78 -16.91 -4.13
CA PHE A 138 0.62 -18.33 -4.47
C PHE A 138 1.17 -18.67 -5.87
N MET A 139 1.24 -17.70 -6.78
CA MET A 139 1.75 -17.87 -8.15
C MET A 139 3.13 -18.55 -8.24
N PRO A 140 4.15 -18.18 -7.43
CA PRO A 140 5.48 -18.79 -7.53
C PRO A 140 5.49 -20.28 -7.19
N GLU A 141 4.65 -20.72 -6.27
CA GLU A 141 4.55 -22.12 -5.83
C GLU A 141 3.86 -22.99 -6.88
N PHE A 142 2.84 -22.45 -7.55
CA PHE A 142 2.15 -23.13 -8.65
C PHE A 142 3.03 -23.31 -9.89
N MET A 143 3.84 -22.29 -10.24
CA MET A 143 4.64 -22.33 -11.47
C MET A 143 5.91 -23.18 -11.39
N TYR A 144 6.55 -23.27 -10.22
CA TYR A 144 7.88 -23.87 -10.10
C TYR A 144 7.97 -25.07 -9.13
N GLY A 145 6.90 -25.39 -8.42
CA GLY A 145 6.90 -26.43 -7.39
C GLY A 145 7.72 -26.04 -6.14
N VAL A 146 7.67 -26.87 -5.10
CA VAL A 146 8.22 -26.57 -3.76
C VAL A 146 9.76 -26.42 -3.73
N ASN A 147 10.48 -26.85 -4.77
CA ASN A 147 11.94 -26.84 -4.81
C ASN A 147 12.52 -25.49 -5.31
N ARG A 148 13.03 -24.69 -4.37
CA ARG A 148 13.61 -23.35 -4.60
C ARG A 148 14.99 -23.37 -5.25
N SER A 149 15.20 -22.51 -6.26
CA SER A 149 16.53 -21.99 -6.64
C SER A 149 16.46 -20.46 -6.67
N LEU A 150 17.37 -19.76 -5.97
CA LEU A 150 17.36 -18.29 -5.79
C LEU A 150 17.36 -17.50 -7.11
N ALA A 151 17.94 -18.05 -8.18
CA ALA A 151 17.90 -17.45 -9.51
C ALA A 151 16.48 -17.32 -10.10
N LYS A 152 15.58 -18.26 -9.80
CA LYS A 152 14.20 -18.27 -10.35
C LYS A 152 13.25 -17.29 -9.66
N VAL A 153 13.58 -16.87 -8.43
CA VAL A 153 12.80 -15.87 -7.69
C VAL A 153 12.93 -14.48 -8.32
N SER A 154 14.10 -14.15 -8.88
CA SER A 154 14.34 -12.92 -9.64
C SER A 154 13.44 -12.81 -10.87
N ASP A 155 13.33 -13.89 -11.66
CA ASP A 155 12.49 -13.92 -12.85
C ASP A 155 11.01 -13.79 -12.50
N THR A 156 10.55 -14.49 -11.46
CA THR A 156 9.14 -14.44 -11.03
C THR A 156 8.75 -13.04 -10.52
N HIS A 157 9.65 -12.35 -9.82
CA HIS A 157 9.39 -10.99 -9.35
C HIS A 157 9.35 -9.97 -10.50
N SER A 158 10.09 -10.21 -11.59
CA SER A 158 10.01 -9.39 -12.80
C SER A 158 8.68 -9.59 -13.56
N VAL A 159 8.13 -10.81 -13.55
CA VAL A 159 6.82 -11.13 -14.13
C VAL A 159 5.71 -10.57 -13.27
N ILE A 160 5.77 -10.73 -11.95
CA ILE A 160 4.82 -10.12 -10.99
C ILE A 160 4.89 -8.60 -11.06
N SER A 161 6.07 -8.00 -11.21
CA SER A 161 6.23 -6.55 -11.44
C SER A 161 5.56 -6.08 -12.73
N LYS A 162 5.62 -6.89 -13.80
CA LYS A 162 4.90 -6.62 -15.06
C LYS A 162 3.40 -6.83 -14.94
N ASP A 163 2.96 -7.80 -14.16
CA ASP A 163 1.53 -8.08 -13.95
C ASP A 163 0.89 -7.05 -13.01
N LEU A 164 1.65 -6.57 -12.02
CA LEU A 164 1.29 -5.46 -11.17
C LEU A 164 1.25 -4.18 -11.99
N SER A 165 2.24 -3.91 -12.86
CA SER A 165 2.20 -2.74 -13.75
C SER A 165 1.03 -2.83 -14.73
N SER A 166 0.73 -4.01 -15.27
CA SER A 166 -0.40 -4.25 -16.18
C SER A 166 -1.75 -4.05 -15.48
N ASN A 167 -2.01 -4.68 -14.33
CA ASN A 167 -3.23 -4.46 -13.54
C ASN A 167 -3.40 -3.02 -13.07
N LEU A 168 -2.30 -2.34 -12.75
CA LEU A 168 -2.28 -0.92 -12.41
C LEU A 168 -2.61 -0.05 -13.63
N ILE A 169 -2.09 -0.37 -14.81
CA ILE A 169 -2.43 0.29 -16.08
C ILE A 169 -3.91 0.09 -16.40
N TYR A 170 -4.48 -1.10 -16.18
CA TYR A 170 -5.92 -1.35 -16.34
C TYR A 170 -6.77 -0.55 -15.34
N THR A 171 -6.38 -0.51 -14.07
CA THR A 171 -7.08 0.25 -13.03
C THR A 171 -7.02 1.77 -13.30
N VAL A 172 -5.86 2.26 -13.77
CA VAL A 172 -5.67 3.64 -14.21
C VAL A 172 -6.51 3.93 -15.47
N SER A 173 -6.55 3.01 -16.44
CA SER A 173 -7.34 3.16 -17.67
C SER A 173 -8.85 3.19 -17.40
N VAL A 174 -9.33 2.47 -16.38
CA VAL A 174 -10.73 2.52 -15.92
C VAL A 174 -11.05 3.84 -15.21
N LEU A 175 -10.08 4.44 -14.50
CA LEU A 175 -10.19 5.80 -13.96
C LEU A 175 -10.21 6.86 -15.07
N GLU A 176 -9.37 6.72 -16.08
CA GLU A 176 -9.27 7.59 -17.26
C GLU A 176 -10.57 7.59 -18.07
N PHE A 177 -11.18 6.42 -18.30
CA PHE A 177 -12.43 6.30 -19.06
C PHE A 177 -13.61 6.95 -18.34
N SER A 178 -13.58 6.98 -17.00
CA SER A 178 -14.60 7.65 -16.17
C SER A 178 -14.42 9.17 -16.12
N PHE A 179 -13.20 9.67 -16.38
CA PHE A 179 -12.87 11.11 -16.37
C PHE A 179 -13.07 11.76 -17.75
N VAL A 180 -12.83 11.04 -18.85
CA VAL A 180 -13.05 11.54 -20.22
C VAL A 180 -14.54 11.61 -20.60
N LEU A 181 -15.41 10.91 -19.87
CA LEU A 181 -16.87 10.88 -20.10
C LEU A 181 -17.67 11.87 -19.22
N SER A 182 -17.04 12.84 -18.54
CA SER A 182 -17.69 13.93 -17.77
C SER A 182 -17.08 15.30 -18.07
#